data_AF-A0A382YNJ1-F1
#
_entry.id   AF-A0A382YNJ1-F1
#
_cell.length_a   1.000
_cell.length_b   1.000
_cell.length_c   1.000
_cell.angle_alpha   90.00
_cell.angle_beta   90.00
_cell.angle_gamma   90.00
#
_symmetry.space_group_name_H-M   'P 1'
#
loop_
_entity.id
_entity.type
_entity.pdbx_description
1 polymer ?
#
loop_
_entity_poly.entity_id
_entity_poly.type
_entity_poly.pdbx_seq_one_letter_code
_entity_poly.pdbx_strand_id
1 'polypeptide(L)' 'DIVVADSIEQCQSRGEIYQATKASLLEDTKPIELGNLILNQQFGRSSDDQLTIADLTGVAVQDLQISKAVYKALS' A
#
# COMPACT_ATOMS: atom_id res chain seq x y z
N ASP A 1 -4.34 -4.30 -13.84
CA ASP A 1 -3.42 -4.48 -12.70
C ASP A 1 -3.63 -3.41 -11.67
N ILE A 2 -3.20 -3.63 -10.43
CA ILE A 2 -3.25 -2.63 -9.37
C ILE A 2 -1.91 -2.58 -8.63
N VAL A 3 -1.51 -1.37 -8.25
CA VAL A 3 -0.37 -1.13 -7.36
C VAL A 3 -0.90 -0.41 -6.13
N VAL A 4 -0.61 -0.97 -4.96
CA VAL A 4 -1.07 -0.45 -3.67
C VAL A 4 0.15 -0.08 -2.84
N ALA A 5 0.14 1.11 -2.23
CA ALA A 5 1.17 1.58 -1.31
C ALA A 5 0.59 1.68 0.11
N ASP A 6 1.39 1.44 1.14
CA ASP A 6 1.00 1.80 2.50
C ASP A 6 1.11 3.31 2.78
N SER A 7 2.10 3.95 2.16
CA SER A 7 2.25 5.39 2.01
C SER A 7 2.90 5.67 0.66
N ILE A 8 2.16 6.31 -0.25
CA ILE A 8 2.67 6.71 -1.58
C ILE A 8 3.88 7.62 -1.42
N GLU A 9 3.84 8.58 -0.50
CA GLU A 9 4.96 9.51 -0.26
C GLU A 9 6.25 8.74 0.12
N GLN A 10 6.16 7.74 1.00
CA GLN A 10 7.32 6.94 1.37
C GLN A 10 7.77 6.00 0.24
N CYS A 11 6.83 5.32 -0.43
CA CYS A 11 7.11 4.42 -1.54
C CYS A 11 7.66 5.15 -2.78
N GLN A 12 7.44 6.46 -2.90
CA GLN A 12 8.09 7.31 -3.91
C GLN A 12 9.55 7.64 -3.57
N SER A 13 9.98 7.44 -2.33
CA SER A 13 11.35 7.69 -1.89
C SER A 13 12.23 6.43 -1.83
N ARG A 14 11.62 5.25 -1.71
CA ARG A 14 12.27 3.94 -1.57
C ARG A 14 11.31 2.81 -1.96
N GLY A 15 11.78 1.57 -2.03
CA GLY A 15 10.93 0.41 -2.34
C GLY A 15 10.71 0.21 -3.83
N GLU A 16 9.74 -0.63 -4.16
CA GLU A 16 9.44 -1.10 -5.50
C GLU A 16 8.86 0.02 -6.38
N ILE A 17 7.95 0.84 -5.84
CA ILE A 17 7.35 1.98 -6.56
C ILE A 17 8.43 3.00 -6.95
N TYR A 18 9.39 3.28 -6.07
CA TYR A 18 10.52 4.16 -6.38
C TYR A 18 11.36 3.60 -7.54
N GLN A 19 11.71 2.31 -7.50
CA GLN A 19 12.50 1.69 -8.57
C GLN A 19 11.72 1.65 -9.90
N ALA A 20 10.43 1.31 -9.86
CA ALA A 20 9.58 1.23 -11.04
C ALA A 20 9.33 2.62 -11.66
N THR A 21 9.17 3.66 -10.83
CA THR A 21 9.08 5.06 -11.29
C THR A 21 10.38 5.48 -11.98
N LYS A 22 11.53 5.17 -11.38
CA LYS A 22 12.85 5.47 -11.96
C LYS A 22 13.09 4.76 -13.30
N ALA A 23 12.49 3.59 -13.49
CA ALA A 23 12.54 2.81 -14.72
C ALA A 23 11.43 3.17 -15.73
N SER A 24 10.59 4.18 -15.45
CA SER A 24 9.43 4.56 -16.29
C SER A 24 8.44 3.41 -16.54
N LEU A 25 8.27 2.50 -15.56
CA LEU A 25 7.40 1.33 -15.68
C LEU A 25 5.98 1.56 -15.12
N LEU A 26 5.70 2.73 -14.53
CA LEU A 26 4.43 3.06 -13.86
C LEU A 26 3.58 4.10 -14.61
N GLU A 27 3.89 4.44 -15.87
CA GLU A 27 3.25 5.55 -16.58
C GLU A 27 1.72 5.43 -16.67
N ASP A 28 1.21 4.21 -16.89
CA ASP A 28 -0.23 3.93 -16.97
C ASP A 28 -0.86 3.44 -15.66
N THR A 29 -0.05 3.19 -14.62
CA THR A 29 -0.52 2.60 -13.35
C THR A 29 -0.22 3.53 -12.18
N LYS A 30 -1.27 4.15 -11.64
CA LYS A 30 -1.14 5.00 -10.45
C LYS A 30 -1.28 4.16 -9.17
N PRO A 31 -0.30 4.24 -8.25
CA PRO A 31 -0.43 3.62 -6.94
C PRO A 31 -1.63 4.17 -6.17
N ILE A 32 -2.28 3.31 -5.40
CA ILE A 32 -3.41 3.65 -4.52
C ILE A 32 -2.98 3.43 -3.07
N GLU A 33 -3.33 4.36 -2.18
CA GLU A 33 -3.10 4.17 -0.74
C GLU A 33 -3.94 3.02 -0.18
N LEU A 34 -3.32 2.16 0.62
CA LEU A 34 -3.97 1.00 1.25
C LEU A 34 -5.18 1.43 2.10
N GLY A 35 -5.10 2.57 2.78
CA GLY A 35 -6.22 3.13 3.53
C GLY A 35 -7.44 3.43 2.65
N ASN A 36 -7.23 3.99 1.45
CA ASN A 36 -8.30 4.27 0.50
C ASN A 36 -8.90 2.98 -0.05
N LEU A 37 -8.07 1.97 -0.32
CA LEU A 37 -8.52 0.65 -0.75
C LEU A 37 -9.39 -0.03 0.31
N ILE A 38 -9.01 0.05 1.60
CA ILE A 38 -9.79 -0.52 2.71
C ILE A 38 -11.15 0.17 2.84
N LEU A 39 -11.18 1.51 2.71
CA LEU A 39 -12.42 2.28 2.79
C LEU A 39 -13.33 2.09 1.58
N ASN A 40 -12.76 1.77 0.41
CA ASN A 40 -13.51 1.63 -0.83
C ASN A 40 -12.96 0.51 -1.71
N GLN A 41 -13.65 -0.63 -1.67
CA GLN A 41 -13.29 -1.84 -2.39
C GLN A 41 -13.37 -1.71 -3.92
N GLN A 42 -13.98 -0.65 -4.46
CA GLN A 42 -13.99 -0.40 -5.91
C GLN A 42 -12.57 -0.20 -6.47
N PHE A 43 -11.63 0.20 -5.62
CA PHE A 43 -10.21 0.34 -5.96
C PHE A 43 -9.44 -0.99 -5.90
N GLY A 44 -10.10 -2.06 -5.44
CA GLY A 44 -9.50 -3.38 -5.31
C GLY A 44 -9.44 -4.15 -6.61
N ARG A 45 -8.94 -5.40 -6.50
CA ARG A 45 -8.92 -6.36 -7.60
C ARG A 45 -10.34 -6.57 -8.14
N SER A 46 -10.51 -6.46 -9.45
CA SER A 46 -11.80 -6.62 -10.13
C SER A 46 -11.89 -7.87 -11.02
N SER A 47 -10.78 -8.56 -11.28
CA SER A 47 -10.75 -9.85 -11.96
C SER A 47 -9.55 -10.71 -11.57
N ASP A 48 -9.63 -12.01 -11.87
CA ASP A 48 -8.56 -12.97 -11.58
C ASP A 48 -7.32 -12.76 -12.47
N ASP A 49 -7.51 -12.21 -13.67
CA ASP A 49 -6.43 -11.93 -14.62
C ASP A 49 -5.53 -10.75 -14.21
N GLN A 50 -5.92 -9.95 -13.20
CA GLN A 50 -5.11 -8.82 -12.74
C GLN A 50 -3.90 -9.27 -11.93
N LEU A 51 -2.76 -8.66 -12.22
CA LEU A 51 -1.62 -8.65 -11.31
C LEU A 51 -1.87 -7.59 -10.22
N THR A 52 -1.62 -7.96 -8.97
CA THR A 52 -1.73 -7.06 -7.82
C THR A 52 -0.41 -6.99 -7.09
N ILE A 53 0.16 -5.78 -6.98
CA ILE A 53 1.40 -5.51 -6.23
C ILE A 53 1.04 -4.65 -5.02
N ALA A 54 1.56 -5.01 -3.86
CA ALA A 54 1.51 -4.20 -2.64
C ALA A 54 2.94 -3.85 -2.23
N ASP A 55 3.29 -2.57 -2.27
CA ASP A 55 4.54 -2.02 -1.76
C ASP A 55 4.27 -1.48 -0.35
N LEU A 56 4.81 -2.17 0.66
CA LEU A 56 4.55 -1.91 2.07
C LEU A 56 5.87 -1.59 2.77
N THR A 57 6.18 -0.30 2.87
CA THR A 57 7.46 0.19 3.42
C THR A 57 7.50 0.23 4.96
N GLY A 58 6.34 0.10 5.60
CA GLY A 58 6.14 0.21 7.04
C GLY A 58 5.92 1.67 7.48
N VAL A 59 4.73 1.95 8.01
CA VAL A 59 4.39 3.25 8.61
C VAL A 59 4.25 3.13 10.12
N ALA A 60 4.81 4.09 10.88
CA ALA A 60 4.79 4.06 12.35
C ALA A 60 3.38 3.95 12.96
N VAL A 61 2.35 4.42 12.26
CA VAL A 61 0.97 4.30 12.70
C VAL A 61 0.51 2.83 12.80
N GLN A 62 1.01 1.93 11.93
CA GLN A 62 0.67 0.51 11.96
C GLN A 62 1.14 -0.14 13.27
N ASP A 63 2.41 0.05 13.64
CA ASP A 63 2.99 -0.46 14.88
C ASP A 63 2.26 0.08 16.11
N LEU A 64 1.90 1.38 16.09
CA LEU A 64 1.17 2.02 17.16
C LEU A 64 -0.23 1.43 17.34
N GLN A 65 -0.97 1.16 16.26
CA GLN A 65 -2.28 0.52 16.35
C GLN A 65 -2.20 -0.92 16.86
N ILE A 66 -1.21 -1.70 16.38
CA ILE A 66 -0.98 -3.08 16.85
C ILE A 66 -0.65 -3.06 18.35
N SER A 67 0.27 -2.20 18.77
CA SER A 67 0.64 -2.06 20.19
C SER A 67 -0.56 -1.69 21.06
N LYS A 68 -1.42 -0.77 20.61
CA LYS A 68 -2.66 -0.41 21.33
C LYS A 68 -3.64 -1.57 21.40
N ALA A 69 -3.77 -2.36 20.34
CA ALA A 69 -4.65 -3.53 20.32
C ALA A 69 -4.16 -4.60 21.31
N VAL A 70 -2.85 -4.89 21.31
CA VAL A 70 -2.23 -5.84 22.26
C VAL A 70 -2.39 -5.35 23.70
N TYR A 71 -2.12 -4.08 23.97
CA TYR A 71 -2.30 -3.50 25.31
C TYR A 71 -3.74 -3.68 25.81
N LYS A 72 -4.73 -3.33 24.98
CA LYS A 72 -6.16 -3.47 25.33
C LYS A 72 -6.60 -4.91 25.56
N ALA A 73 -5.96 -5.89 24.91
CA ALA A 73 -6.29 -7.30 25.07
C ALA A 73 -5.74 -7.89 26.38
N LEU A 74 -4.76 -7.23 27.00
CA LEU A 74 -4.08 -7.68 28.22
C LEU A 74 -4.43 -6.85 29.47
N SER A 75 -4.97 -5.64 29.29
CA SER A 75 -5.50 -4.77 30.35
C SER A 75 -6.92 -5.15 30.75
#